data_AF-A0A6S7IY25-F1
#
_entry.id   AF-A0A6S7IY25-F1
#
_cell.length_a   1.000
_cell.length_b   1.000
_cell.length_c   1.000
_cell.angle_alpha   90.00
_cell.angle_beta   90.00
_cell.angle_gamma   90.00
#
_symmetry.space_group_name_H-M   'P 1'
#
loop_
_entity.id
_entity.type
_entity.pdbx_description
1 polymer ?
#
loop_
_entity_poly.entity_id
_entity_poly.type
_entity_poly.pdbx_seq_one_letter_code
_entity_poly.pdbx_strand_id
1 'polypeptide(L)'
;MSSKTSMNADDTKVFKAIRALEDASALQADLTNFNNDLSEVFSLPLDSAILTDPNALWDDFKNKFLSVADKHAPIRQRRVKSEYKPWLTNEIKQMSYRRDYLKKQSIKLRSAYYDKAYKRCKNKLNNLIKETKQEYFGDKLSNAKNSKESWRTINELLNKSLKLQRLKN
;
A
#
# COMPACT_ATOMS: atom_id res chain seq x y z
N MET A 1 5.36 -17.84 31.20
CA MET A 1 6.30 -17.88 30.04
C MET A 1 5.48 -18.02 28.77
N SER A 2 5.20 -16.91 28.07
CA SER A 2 4.48 -16.93 26.80
C SER A 2 5.51 -17.05 25.67
N SER A 3 5.57 -18.21 25.04
CA SER A 3 6.52 -18.50 23.98
C SER A 3 6.32 -17.54 22.80
N LYS A 4 7.30 -16.66 22.55
CA LYS A 4 7.39 -15.82 21.36
C LYS A 4 7.45 -16.71 20.11
N THR A 5 6.30 -17.05 19.52
CA THR A 5 6.28 -17.61 18.16
C THR A 5 6.30 -16.45 17.16
N SER A 6 7.48 -15.83 17.02
CA SER A 6 7.82 -14.99 15.87
C SER A 6 7.53 -15.77 14.59
N MET A 7 7.00 -15.10 13.57
CA MET A 7 6.77 -15.74 12.27
C MET A 7 8.12 -16.22 11.71
N ASN A 8 8.19 -17.45 11.20
CA ASN A 8 9.42 -17.98 10.60
C ASN A 8 9.81 -17.12 9.39
N ALA A 9 11.10 -16.80 9.25
CA ALA A 9 11.66 -16.04 8.14
C ALA A 9 11.25 -16.62 6.76
N ASP A 10 11.06 -17.94 6.68
CA ASP A 10 10.66 -18.62 5.44
C ASP A 10 9.21 -18.32 5.04
N ASP A 11 8.28 -18.27 6.00
CA ASP A 11 6.88 -17.90 5.74
C ASP A 11 6.78 -16.49 5.16
N THR A 12 7.59 -15.56 5.67
CA THR A 12 7.65 -14.18 5.19
C THR A 12 8.14 -14.10 3.74
N LYS A 13 9.16 -14.89 3.38
CA LYS A 13 9.66 -14.96 2.00
C LYS A 13 8.58 -15.47 1.05
N VAL A 14 7.82 -16.49 1.47
CA VAL A 14 6.71 -17.05 0.68
C VAL A 14 5.63 -16.01 0.41
N PHE A 15 5.14 -15.28 1.42
CA PHE A 15 4.10 -14.26 1.19
C PHE A 15 4.59 -13.09 0.33
N LYS A 16 5.86 -12.70 0.48
CA LYS A 16 6.47 -11.66 -0.36
C LYS A 16 6.57 -12.12 -1.81
N ALA A 17 6.95 -13.38 -2.05
CA ALA A 17 7.02 -13.98 -3.37
C ALA A 17 5.63 -14.11 -4.02
N ILE A 18 4.62 -14.60 -3.29
CA ILE A 18 3.24 -14.72 -3.80
C ILE A 18 2.71 -13.36 -4.26
N ARG A 19 2.90 -12.30 -3.46
CA ARG A 19 2.47 -10.96 -3.85
C ARG A 19 3.28 -10.42 -5.04
N ALA A 20 4.60 -10.63 -5.07
CA ALA A 20 5.40 -10.20 -6.21
C ALA A 20 4.94 -10.88 -7.51
N LEU A 21 4.51 -12.15 -7.45
CA LEU A 21 3.92 -12.86 -8.58
C LEU A 21 2.53 -12.31 -8.97
N GLU A 22 1.67 -12.00 -7.99
CA GLU A 22 0.38 -11.33 -8.23
C GLU A 22 0.58 -9.95 -8.89
N ASP A 23 1.51 -9.15 -8.37
CA ASP A 23 1.85 -7.81 -8.87
C ASP A 23 2.47 -7.90 -10.28
N ALA A 24 3.36 -8.87 -10.52
CA ALA A 24 3.95 -9.11 -11.84
C ALA A 24 2.90 -9.54 -12.87
N SER A 25 1.95 -10.41 -12.49
CA SER A 25 0.85 -10.81 -13.35
C SER A 25 -0.07 -9.63 -13.68
N ALA A 26 -0.32 -8.74 -12.71
CA ALA A 26 -1.10 -7.53 -12.93
C ALA A 26 -0.38 -6.55 -13.87
N LEU A 27 0.93 -6.34 -13.67
CA LEU A 27 1.76 -5.51 -14.56
C LEU A 27 1.82 -6.07 -15.98
N GLN A 28 1.94 -7.39 -16.14
CA GLN A 28 1.94 -8.03 -17.45
C GLN A 28 0.61 -7.82 -18.17
N ALA A 29 -0.53 -7.97 -17.46
CA ALA A 29 -1.85 -7.70 -18.02
C ALA A 29 -2.01 -6.23 -18.43
N ASP A 30 -1.48 -5.31 -17.64
CA ASP A 30 -1.51 -3.87 -17.92
C ASP A 30 -0.70 -3.53 -19.19
N LEU A 31 0.50 -4.09 -19.33
CA LEU A 31 1.33 -3.93 -20.53
C LEU A 31 0.66 -4.50 -21.78
N THR A 32 0.01 -5.66 -21.68
CA THR A 32 -0.73 -6.22 -22.81
C THR A 32 -1.90 -5.33 -23.23
N ASN A 33 -2.61 -4.73 -22.26
CA ASN A 33 -3.71 -3.82 -22.55
C ASN A 33 -3.21 -2.50 -23.18
N PHE A 34 -2.09 -1.97 -22.70
CA PHE A 34 -1.47 -0.78 -23.29
C PHE A 34 -1.08 -1.02 -24.76
N ASN A 35 -0.45 -2.16 -25.06
CA ASN A 35 -0.08 -2.49 -26.43
C ASN A 35 -1.29 -2.69 -27.35
N ASN A 36 -2.36 -3.31 -26.84
CA ASN A 36 -3.60 -3.48 -27.59
C ASN A 36 -4.24 -2.13 -27.92
N ASP A 37 -4.35 -1.23 -26.94
CA ASP A 37 -4.91 0.11 -27.14
C ASP A 37 -4.06 0.96 -28.10
N LEU A 38 -2.72 0.86 -28.04
CA LEU A 38 -1.85 1.49 -29.03
C LEU A 38 -2.12 0.94 -30.43
N SER A 39 -2.24 -0.38 -30.58
CA SER A 39 -2.49 -1.00 -31.88
C SER A 39 -3.82 -0.56 -32.46
N GLU A 40 -4.86 -0.40 -31.63
CA GLU A 40 -6.19 0.05 -32.06
C GLU A 40 -6.16 1.51 -32.54
N VAL A 41 -5.57 2.40 -31.75
CA VAL A 41 -5.51 3.84 -32.04
C VAL A 41 -4.70 4.14 -33.30
N PHE A 42 -3.62 3.39 -33.54
CA PHE A 42 -2.76 3.56 -34.71
C PHE A 42 -3.13 2.67 -35.90
N SER A 43 -4.15 1.82 -35.80
CA SER A 43 -4.69 1.06 -36.94
C SER A 43 -5.53 1.93 -37.87
N LEU A 44 -6.08 3.04 -37.37
CA LEU A 44 -6.78 4.01 -38.20
C LEU A 44 -5.77 4.86 -38.99
N PRO A 45 -6.02 5.11 -40.30
CA PRO A 45 -5.15 5.97 -41.08
C PRO A 45 -5.06 7.34 -40.41
N LEU A 46 -3.82 7.84 -40.30
CA LEU A 46 -3.55 9.23 -39.92
C LEU A 46 -4.37 10.13 -40.85
N ASP A 47 -5.06 11.11 -40.29
CA ASP A 47 -6.09 11.84 -41.02
C ASP A 47 -5.47 12.42 -42.30
N SER A 48 -5.93 11.93 -43.45
CA SER A 48 -5.27 12.13 -44.74
C SER A 48 -5.20 13.61 -45.16
N ALA A 49 -6.04 14.46 -44.55
CA ALA A 49 -6.02 15.90 -44.70
C ALA A 49 -4.82 16.59 -44.02
N ILE A 50 -4.17 15.93 -43.05
CA ILE A 50 -3.04 16.44 -42.26
C ILE A 50 -1.69 16.20 -42.96
N LEU A 51 -1.64 15.34 -43.98
CA LEU A 51 -0.41 14.88 -44.67
C LEU A 51 0.45 15.97 -45.33
N THR A 52 -0.03 17.22 -45.37
CA THR A 52 0.67 18.36 -45.97
C THR A 52 1.51 19.18 -44.98
N ASP A 53 1.26 19.08 -43.66
CA ASP A 53 2.02 19.79 -42.63
C ASP A 53 2.66 18.80 -41.62
N PRO A 54 4.00 18.66 -41.62
CA PRO A 54 4.73 17.82 -40.68
C PRO A 54 4.44 18.12 -39.20
N ASN A 55 4.17 19.37 -38.85
CA ASN A 55 3.88 19.74 -37.46
C ASN A 55 2.50 19.23 -37.04
N ALA A 56 1.50 19.38 -37.90
CA ALA A 56 0.15 18.87 -37.65
C ALA A 56 0.12 17.33 -37.56
N LEU A 57 0.94 16.63 -38.36
CA LEU A 57 1.11 15.17 -38.26
C LEU A 57 1.69 14.74 -36.91
N TRP A 58 2.71 15.48 -36.45
CA TRP A 58 3.33 15.23 -35.15
C TRP A 58 2.35 15.47 -33.99
N ASP A 59 1.56 16.53 -34.05
CA ASP A 59 0.58 16.84 -33.01
C ASP A 59 -0.54 15.79 -32.95
N ASP A 60 -1.04 15.29 -34.09
CA ASP A 60 -2.02 14.21 -34.10
C ASP A 60 -1.46 12.90 -33.50
N PHE A 61 -0.24 12.51 -33.92
CA PHE A 61 0.47 11.36 -33.32
C PHE A 61 0.62 11.52 -31.81
N LYS A 62 1.11 12.69 -31.38
CA LYS A 62 1.37 12.99 -29.97
C LYS A 62 0.08 12.95 -29.15
N ASN A 63 -1.01 13.53 -29.64
CA ASN A 63 -2.29 13.54 -28.94
C ASN A 63 -2.86 12.12 -28.81
N LYS A 64 -2.81 11.31 -29.88
CA LYS A 64 -3.20 9.90 -29.88
C LYS A 64 -2.38 9.10 -28.88
N PHE A 65 -1.05 9.21 -28.92
CA PHE A 65 -0.18 8.52 -27.97
C PHE A 65 -0.44 8.94 -26.51
N LEU A 66 -0.52 10.25 -26.24
CA LEU A 66 -0.76 10.76 -24.89
C LEU A 66 -2.11 10.32 -24.34
N SER A 67 -3.15 10.21 -25.17
CA SER A 67 -4.46 9.71 -24.72
C SER A 67 -4.40 8.26 -24.20
N VAL A 68 -3.62 7.40 -24.86
CA VAL A 68 -3.38 6.02 -24.40
C VAL A 68 -2.48 6.03 -23.16
N ALA A 69 -1.42 6.84 -23.17
CA ALA A 69 -0.52 6.96 -22.03
C ALA A 69 -1.23 7.46 -20.76
N ASP A 70 -2.08 8.46 -20.84
CA ASP A 70 -2.83 9.00 -19.70
C ASP A 70 -3.89 8.03 -19.17
N LYS A 71 -4.45 7.18 -20.05
CA LYS A 71 -5.39 6.11 -19.66
C LYS A 71 -4.71 5.05 -18.80
N HIS A 72 -3.51 4.60 -19.18
CA HIS A 72 -2.79 3.50 -18.53
C HIS A 72 -1.83 3.96 -17.42
N ALA A 73 -1.23 5.14 -17.56
CA ALA A 73 -0.26 5.71 -16.63
C ALA A 73 -0.64 7.14 -16.20
N PRO A 74 -1.84 7.35 -15.63
CA PRO A 74 -2.29 8.68 -15.23
C PRO A 74 -1.35 9.28 -14.17
N ILE A 75 -1.02 10.56 -14.33
CA ILE A 75 -0.31 11.32 -13.30
C ILE A 75 -1.24 11.46 -12.10
N ARG A 76 -0.86 10.86 -10.96
CA ARG A 76 -1.64 10.89 -9.72
C ARG A 76 -0.93 11.67 -8.64
N GLN A 77 -1.61 12.68 -8.11
CA GLN A 77 -1.17 13.33 -6.88
C GLN A 77 -1.48 12.42 -5.69
N ARG A 78 -0.45 12.05 -4.93
CA ARG A 78 -0.60 11.25 -3.72
C ARG A 78 -0.18 12.05 -2.50
N ARG A 79 -1.04 12.09 -1.49
CA ARG A 79 -0.66 12.62 -0.17
C ARG A 79 0.38 11.71 0.47
N VAL A 80 1.60 12.22 0.62
CA VAL A 80 2.63 11.58 1.46
C VAL A 80 2.20 11.75 2.92
N LYS A 81 2.06 10.64 3.66
CA LYS A 81 1.75 10.70 5.09
C LYS A 81 2.99 11.17 5.84
N SER A 82 2.93 12.38 6.39
CA SER A 82 4.03 13.00 7.16
C SER A 82 4.40 12.24 8.43
N GLU A 83 3.48 11.47 9.02
CA GLU A 83 3.69 10.81 10.30
C GLU A 83 3.88 9.31 10.09
N TYR A 84 5.13 8.92 9.84
CA TYR A 84 5.54 7.53 10.03
C TYR A 84 5.42 7.20 11.52
N LYS A 85 4.57 6.24 11.86
CA LYS A 85 4.38 5.80 13.25
C LYS A 85 5.53 4.84 13.61
N PRO A 86 6.48 5.20 14.48
CA PRO A 86 7.69 4.38 14.68
C PRO A 86 7.41 2.99 15.26
N TRP A 87 6.33 2.85 16.02
CA TRP A 87 5.84 1.55 16.51
C TRP A 87 5.29 0.64 15.41
N LEU A 88 5.09 1.12 14.18
CA LEU A 88 4.61 0.32 13.06
C LEU A 88 5.80 -0.36 12.35
N THR A 89 6.25 -1.47 12.92
CA THR A 89 7.40 -2.23 12.41
C THR A 89 7.10 -3.00 11.13
N ASN A 90 8.16 -3.43 10.43
CA ASN A 90 8.04 -4.30 9.26
C ASN A 90 7.35 -5.64 9.60
N GLU A 91 7.51 -6.15 10.81
CA GLU A 91 6.84 -7.36 11.28
C GLU A 91 5.32 -7.19 11.33
N ILE A 92 4.82 -6.09 11.90
CA ILE A 92 3.39 -5.77 11.91
C ILE A 92 2.84 -5.69 10.50
N LYS A 93 3.62 -5.09 9.57
CA LYS A 93 3.26 -4.97 8.16
C LYS A 93 3.14 -6.34 7.49
N GLN A 94 4.11 -7.23 7.70
CA GLN A 94 4.10 -8.61 7.19
C GLN A 94 2.94 -9.43 7.77
N MET A 95 2.71 -9.36 9.08
CA MET A 95 1.60 -10.03 9.75
C MET A 95 0.24 -9.51 9.26
N SER A 96 0.13 -8.21 8.96
CA SER A 96 -1.06 -7.64 8.34
C SER A 96 -1.30 -8.23 6.94
N TYR A 97 -0.24 -8.38 6.14
CA TYR A 97 -0.36 -9.00 4.83
C TYR A 97 -0.76 -10.48 4.91
N ARG A 98 -0.18 -11.24 5.84
CA ARG A 98 -0.58 -12.63 6.06
C ARG A 98 -2.05 -12.73 6.47
N ARG A 99 -2.51 -11.88 7.38
CA ARG A 99 -3.92 -11.81 7.78
C ARG A 99 -4.82 -11.59 6.55
N ASP A 100 -4.47 -10.63 5.71
CA ASP A 100 -5.29 -10.28 4.53
C ASP A 100 -5.32 -11.41 3.50
N TYR A 101 -4.17 -12.05 3.27
CA TYR A 101 -4.09 -13.26 2.44
C TYR A 101 -4.99 -14.37 2.98
N LEU A 102 -4.89 -14.70 4.27
CA LEU A 102 -5.71 -15.74 4.89
C LEU A 102 -7.20 -15.41 4.81
N LYS A 103 -7.57 -14.13 4.93
CA LYS A 103 -8.96 -13.70 4.76
C LYS A 103 -9.45 -13.91 3.33
N LYS A 104 -8.64 -13.53 2.33
CA LYS A 104 -8.96 -13.77 0.90
C LYS A 104 -9.12 -15.26 0.61
N GLN A 105 -8.19 -16.10 1.08
CA GLN A 105 -8.27 -17.55 0.87
C GLN A 105 -9.46 -18.17 1.59
N SER A 106 -9.80 -17.71 2.80
CA SER A 106 -11.00 -18.18 3.50
C SER A 106 -12.27 -17.89 2.70
N ILE A 107 -12.39 -16.69 2.11
CA ILE A 107 -13.55 -16.35 1.28
C ILE A 107 -13.57 -17.19 -0.01
N LYS A 108 -12.43 -17.31 -0.70
CA LYS A 108 -12.32 -18.01 -1.98
C LYS A 108 -12.58 -19.52 -1.85
N LEU A 109 -12.01 -20.14 -0.83
CA LEU A 109 -12.03 -21.61 -0.65
C LEU A 109 -13.12 -22.08 0.34
N ARG A 110 -13.80 -21.15 1.03
CA ARG A 110 -14.83 -21.42 2.07
C ARG A 110 -14.39 -22.51 3.07
N SER A 111 -13.12 -22.49 3.45
CA SER A 111 -12.50 -23.55 4.25
C SER A 111 -12.31 -23.15 5.71
N ALA A 112 -12.76 -24.04 6.61
CA ALA A 112 -12.61 -23.86 8.05
C ALA A 112 -11.14 -23.76 8.50
N TYR A 113 -10.22 -24.37 7.76
CA TYR A 113 -8.78 -24.26 8.01
C TYR A 113 -8.30 -22.80 7.88
N TYR A 114 -8.60 -22.16 6.74
CA TYR A 114 -8.20 -20.78 6.48
C TYR A 114 -8.89 -19.80 7.42
N ASP A 115 -10.14 -20.06 7.80
CA ASP A 115 -10.84 -19.26 8.81
C ASP A 115 -10.18 -19.34 10.19
N LYS A 116 -9.80 -20.54 10.63
CA LYS A 116 -9.09 -20.75 11.90
C LYS A 116 -7.71 -20.08 11.87
N ALA A 117 -6.99 -20.23 10.76
CA ALA A 117 -5.70 -19.59 10.55
C ALA A 117 -5.81 -18.06 10.55
N TYR A 118 -6.82 -17.50 9.88
CA TYR A 118 -7.11 -16.07 9.88
C TYR A 118 -7.39 -15.54 11.29
N LYS A 119 -8.26 -16.19 12.07
CA LYS A 119 -8.58 -15.80 13.44
C LYS A 119 -7.33 -15.79 14.34
N ARG A 120 -6.49 -16.83 14.23
CA ARG A 120 -5.21 -16.90 14.95
C ARG A 120 -4.26 -15.76 14.54
N CYS A 121 -4.10 -15.53 13.23
CA CYS A 121 -3.24 -14.47 12.71
C CYS A 121 -3.71 -13.08 13.14
N LYS A 122 -5.03 -12.83 13.12
CA LYS A 122 -5.64 -11.58 13.59
C LYS A 122 -5.36 -11.33 15.07
N ASN A 123 -5.53 -12.34 15.92
CA ASN A 123 -5.27 -12.20 17.35
C ASN A 123 -3.79 -11.94 17.64
N LYS A 124 -2.89 -12.69 16.97
CA LYS A 124 -1.44 -12.45 17.05
C LYS A 124 -1.06 -11.04 16.63
N LEU A 125 -1.59 -10.57 15.49
CA LEU A 125 -1.36 -9.21 15.01
C LEU A 125 -1.83 -8.15 16.01
N ASN A 126 -3.02 -8.33 16.59
CA ASN A 126 -3.55 -7.40 17.60
C ASN A 126 -2.66 -7.32 18.84
N ASN A 127 -2.17 -8.47 19.32
CA ASN A 127 -1.25 -8.53 20.45
C ASN A 127 0.08 -7.86 20.11
N LEU A 128 0.65 -8.15 18.93
CA LEU A 128 1.89 -7.53 18.47
C LEU A 128 1.77 -6.01 18.37
N ILE A 129 0.66 -5.49 17.81
CA ILE A 129 0.40 -4.05 17.76
C ILE A 129 0.28 -3.46 19.16
N LYS A 130 -0.37 -4.16 20.09
CA LYS A 130 -0.49 -3.71 21.47
C LYS A 130 0.87 -3.63 22.15
N GLU A 131 1.67 -4.69 22.05
CA GLU A 131 3.00 -4.81 22.67
C GLU A 131 3.96 -3.74 22.12
N THR A 132 4.14 -3.68 20.80
CA THR A 132 5.04 -2.70 20.14
C THR A 132 4.64 -1.25 20.43
N LYS A 133 3.33 -0.96 20.48
CA LYS A 133 2.84 0.37 20.84
C LYS A 133 3.09 0.68 22.31
N GLN A 134 2.87 -0.28 23.21
CA GLN A 134 3.15 -0.11 24.64
C GLN A 134 4.63 0.13 24.91
N GLU A 135 5.50 -0.66 24.28
CA GLU A 135 6.96 -0.53 24.38
C GLU A 135 7.41 0.85 23.90
N TYR A 136 7.04 1.25 22.67
CA TYR A 136 7.42 2.56 22.12
C TYR A 136 7.00 3.74 23.00
N PHE A 137 5.73 3.77 23.45
CA PHE A 137 5.26 4.87 24.29
C PHE A 137 5.78 4.79 25.72
N GLY A 138 6.01 3.58 26.25
CA GLY A 138 6.65 3.35 27.54
C GLY A 138 8.07 3.90 27.56
N ASP A 139 8.87 3.55 26.55
CA ASP A 139 10.25 4.04 26.37
C ASP A 139 10.28 5.55 26.14
N LYS A 140 9.35 6.07 25.35
CA LYS A 140 9.28 7.52 25.09
C LYS A 140 8.92 8.32 26.35
N LEU A 141 8.10 7.75 27.25
CA LEU A 141 7.76 8.37 28.52
C LEU A 141 8.87 8.23 29.56
N SER A 142 9.54 7.06 29.63
CA SER A 142 10.64 6.85 30.57
C SER A 142 11.86 7.72 30.26
N ASN A 143 12.11 7.97 28.97
CA ASN A 143 13.23 8.82 28.51
C ASN A 143 12.88 10.32 28.43
N ALA A 144 11.68 10.73 28.86
CA ALA A 144 11.28 12.14 28.83
C ALA A 144 12.09 12.96 29.85
N LYS A 145 12.67 14.08 29.40
CA LYS A 145 13.54 14.91 30.27
C LYS A 145 12.75 15.80 31.21
N ASN A 146 11.50 16.12 30.87
CA ASN A 146 10.67 17.03 31.62
C ASN A 146 9.17 16.73 31.44
N SER A 147 8.36 17.27 32.34
CA SER A 147 6.90 17.11 32.33
C SER A 147 6.26 17.54 31.00
N LYS A 148 6.79 18.58 30.34
CA LYS A 148 6.30 19.07 29.04
C LYS A 148 6.42 18.01 27.94
N GLU A 149 7.54 17.28 27.89
CA GLU A 149 7.75 16.18 26.93
C GLU A 149 6.85 14.98 27.22
N SER A 150 6.66 14.62 28.48
CA SER A 150 5.71 13.57 28.88
C SER A 150 4.28 13.92 28.43
N TRP A 151 3.85 15.17 28.67
CA TRP A 151 2.53 15.64 28.23
C TRP A 151 2.39 15.70 26.71
N ARG A 152 3.43 16.06 25.95
CA ARG A 152 3.42 15.97 24.49
C ARG A 152 3.20 14.52 24.03
N THR A 153 3.91 13.58 24.63
CA THR A 153 3.80 12.15 24.32
C THR A 153 2.41 11.60 24.66
N ILE A 154 1.84 11.97 25.81
CA ILE A 154 0.46 11.62 26.18
C ILE A 154 -0.55 12.21 25.19
N ASN A 155 -0.37 13.46 24.78
CA ASN A 155 -1.25 14.11 23.81
C ASN A 155 -1.18 13.46 22.41
N GLU A 156 0.00 13.00 21.99
CA GLU A 156 0.20 12.21 20.78
C GLU A 156 -0.54 10.86 20.90
N LEU A 157 -0.37 10.14 22.02
CA LEU A 157 -1.04 8.87 22.28
C LEU A 157 -2.57 8.98 22.26
N LEU A 158 -3.11 10.08 22.81
CA LEU A 158 -4.54 10.39 22.84
C LEU A 158 -5.06 11.05 21.55
N ASN A 159 -4.20 11.24 20.53
CA ASN A 159 -4.49 11.97 19.29
C ASN A 159 -5.11 13.38 19.52
N LYS A 160 -4.78 14.04 20.63
CA LYS A 160 -5.32 15.38 20.98
C LYS A 160 -4.69 16.48 20.13
N SER A 161 -3.44 16.32 19.67
CA SER A 161 -2.74 17.29 18.81
C SER A 161 -3.43 17.49 17.45
N LEU A 162 -3.99 16.43 16.85
CA LEU A 162 -4.68 16.48 15.56
C LEU A 162 -6.04 17.21 15.63
N LYS A 163 -6.75 17.13 16.76
CA LYS A 163 -8.00 17.89 16.96
C LYS A 163 -7.75 19.39 17.05
N LEU A 164 -6.67 19.80 17.71
CA LEU A 164 -6.31 21.22 17.86
C LEU A 164 -5.83 21.87 16.56
N GLN A 165 -5.22 21.10 15.65
CA GLN A 165 -4.83 21.60 14.32
C GLN A 165 -6.01 21.72 13.35
N ARG A 166 -7.03 20.85 13.48
CA ARG A 166 -8.24 20.91 12.64
C ARG A 166 -9.22 22.01 13.04
N LEU A 167 -9.17 22.50 14.27
CA LEU A 167 -9.99 23.61 14.77
C LEU A 167 -9.39 24.99 14.46
N LYS A 168 -8.16 25.04 13.93
CA LYS A 168 -7.44 26.27 13.60
C LYS A 168 -7.39 26.57 12.09
N ASN A 169 -8.01 25.72 11.28
CA ASN A 169 -8.12 25.87 9.83
C ASN A 169 -9.58 26.05 9.42
#